data_AF-A0A8B7IGD1-F1
#
_entry.id   AF-A0A8B7IGD1-F1
#
_cell.length_a   1.000
_cell.length_b   1.000
_cell.length_c   1.000
_cell.angle_alpha   90.00
_cell.angle_beta   90.00
_cell.angle_gamma   90.00
#
_symmetry.space_group_name_H-M   'P 1'
#
loop_
_entity.id
_entity.type
_entity.pdbx_description
1 polymer ?
#
loop_
_entity_poly.entity_id
_entity_poly.type
_entity_poly.pdbx_seq_one_letter_code
_entity_poly.pdbx_strand_id
1 'polypeptide(L)'
;RLDDIVLLTKDIQEGDTLNAIALQYCCSVADIKRVNNLINDQDFFALRSIKIPVKKFSVLTETHVSPKGRPVLWPAHCSPEVQETSPSDKFSANETAGNFLKEVDRDIEQIVKCNDTKRENLNEVVSALAAQQICFE
;
A
#
# COMPACT_ATOMS: atom_id res chain seq x y z
N ARG A 1 -8.94 10.86 15.39
CA ARG A 1 -8.07 11.64 16.32
C ARG A 1 -7.27 12.60 15.45
N LEU A 2 -7.43 13.91 15.66
CA LEU A 2 -6.72 14.95 14.89
C LEU A 2 -5.32 15.24 15.48
N ASP A 3 -4.98 14.56 16.58
CA ASP A 3 -3.78 14.81 17.40
C ASP A 3 -2.47 14.36 16.72
N ASP A 4 -2.57 13.65 15.60
CA ASP A 4 -1.45 13.05 14.88
C ASP A 4 -0.99 13.86 13.66
N ILE A 5 -1.45 15.10 13.51
CA ILE A 5 -1.06 15.98 12.41
C ILE A 5 0.13 16.86 12.84
N VAL A 6 1.20 16.86 12.06
CA VAL A 6 2.35 17.77 12.19
C VAL A 6 2.36 18.73 11.02
N LEU A 7 2.79 19.97 11.27
CA LEU A 7 2.92 21.01 10.26
C LEU A 7 4.39 21.12 9.85
N LEU A 8 4.71 20.72 8.62
CA LEU A 8 6.02 20.94 8.02
C LEU A 8 6.04 22.29 7.32
N THR A 9 7.12 23.05 7.44
CA THR A 9 7.32 24.28 6.66
C THR A 9 8.30 24.04 5.52
N LYS A 10 7.91 24.39 4.30
CA LYS A 10 8.73 24.28 3.08
C LYS A 10 8.83 25.64 2.40
N ASP A 11 10.03 26.02 1.96
CA ASP A 11 10.22 27.20 1.10
C ASP A 11 9.77 26.91 -0.33
N ILE A 12 9.12 27.88 -0.96
CA ILE A 12 8.62 27.78 -2.34
C ILE A 12 9.75 28.15 -3.30
N GLN A 13 10.01 27.28 -4.28
CA GLN A 13 11.00 27.51 -5.34
C GLN A 13 10.32 27.70 -6.70
N GLU A 14 11.04 28.31 -7.65
CA GLU A 14 10.57 28.44 -9.04
C GLU A 14 10.32 27.05 -9.65
N GLY A 15 9.09 26.83 -10.11
CA GLY A 15 8.64 25.53 -10.65
C GLY A 15 7.87 24.66 -9.65
N ASP A 16 7.82 25.02 -8.37
CA ASP A 16 6.89 24.40 -7.43
C ASP A 16 5.45 24.77 -7.77
N THR A 17 4.54 23.81 -7.59
CA THR A 17 3.11 24.04 -7.65
C THR A 17 2.44 23.47 -6.42
N LEU A 18 1.32 24.07 -6.02
CA LEU A 18 0.52 23.57 -4.90
C LEU A 18 0.14 22.09 -5.08
N ASN A 19 -0.17 21.68 -6.32
CA ASN A 19 -0.48 20.29 -6.66
C ASN A 19 0.74 19.35 -6.53
N ALA A 20 1.92 19.78 -7.00
CA ALA A 20 3.14 18.98 -6.86
C ALA A 20 3.48 18.76 -5.37
N ILE A 21 3.31 19.78 -4.53
CA ILE A 21 3.52 19.66 -3.08
C ILE A 21 2.49 18.72 -2.46
N ALA A 22 1.21 18.84 -2.82
CA ALA A 22 0.16 17.95 -2.31
C ALA A 22 0.47 16.47 -2.60
N LEU A 23 0.92 16.16 -3.82
CA LEU A 23 1.33 14.81 -4.22
C LEU A 23 2.57 14.35 -3.46
N GLN A 24 3.61 15.19 -3.37
CA GLN A 24 4.87 14.87 -2.71
C GLN A 24 4.69 14.48 -1.24
N TYR A 25 3.78 15.16 -0.54
CA TYR A 25 3.52 14.98 0.89
C TYR A 25 2.27 14.14 1.18
N CYS A 26 1.66 13.54 0.15
CA CYS A 26 0.44 12.74 0.24
C CYS A 26 -0.68 13.42 1.06
N CYS A 27 -0.88 14.71 0.83
CA CYS A 27 -1.91 15.51 1.51
C CYS A 27 -2.87 16.13 0.48
N SER A 28 -4.07 16.50 0.90
CA SER A 28 -5.02 17.11 -0.01
C SER A 28 -4.70 18.60 -0.20
N VAL A 29 -4.89 19.10 -1.42
CA VAL A 29 -4.75 20.54 -1.73
C VAL A 29 -5.66 21.38 -0.82
N ALA A 30 -6.87 20.88 -0.52
CA ALA A 30 -7.81 21.55 0.36
C ALA A 30 -7.26 21.71 1.80
N ASP A 31 -6.57 20.70 2.32
CA ASP A 31 -5.97 20.77 3.65
C ASP A 31 -4.81 21.78 3.69
N ILE A 32 -3.96 21.79 2.66
CA ILE A 32 -2.88 22.79 2.54
C ILE A 32 -3.47 24.21 2.45
N LYS A 33 -4.48 24.42 1.61
CA LYS A 33 -5.15 25.73 1.46
C LYS A 33 -5.71 26.21 2.79
N ARG A 34 -6.40 25.33 3.52
CA ARG A 34 -7.00 25.63 4.82
C ARG A 34 -5.95 26.03 5.86
N VAL A 35 -4.81 25.36 5.89
CA VAL A 35 -3.72 25.65 6.83
C VAL A 35 -3.00 26.97 6.53
N ASN A 36 -2.91 27.35 5.25
CA ASN A 36 -2.19 28.56 4.80
C ASN A 36 -3.09 29.75 4.50
N ASN A 37 -4.40 29.64 4.77
CA ASN A 37 -5.41 30.67 4.47
C ASN A 37 -5.45 31.06 2.98
N LEU A 38 -5.27 30.10 2.08
CA LEU A 38 -5.34 30.34 0.63
C LEU A 38 -6.80 30.24 0.18
N ILE A 39 -7.31 31.29 -0.47
CA ILE A 39 -8.65 31.29 -1.07
C ILE A 39 -8.56 30.77 -2.50
N ASN A 40 -7.54 31.24 -3.24
CA ASN A 40 -7.33 30.87 -4.63
C ASN A 40 -5.99 30.14 -4.82
N ASP A 41 -5.86 29.36 -5.90
CA ASP A 41 -4.62 28.67 -6.23
C ASP A 41 -3.47 29.63 -6.57
N GLN A 42 -3.78 30.84 -7.06
CA GLN A 42 -2.76 31.83 -7.39
C GLN A 42 -2.11 32.47 -6.17
N ASP A 43 -2.81 32.51 -5.03
CA ASP A 43 -2.31 33.06 -3.76
C ASP A 43 -1.08 32.28 -3.27
N PHE A 44 -0.94 31.01 -3.71
CA PHE A 44 0.24 30.19 -3.46
C PHE A 44 1.55 30.87 -3.88
N PHE A 45 1.57 31.51 -5.05
CA PHE A 45 2.79 32.12 -5.61
C PHE A 45 3.18 33.43 -4.92
N ALA A 46 2.28 34.02 -4.12
CA ALA A 46 2.58 35.19 -3.32
C ALA A 46 3.32 34.83 -2.00
N LEU A 47 3.35 33.55 -1.63
CA LEU A 47 4.00 33.09 -0.42
C LEU A 47 5.48 32.76 -0.65
N ARG A 48 6.32 33.05 0.35
CA ARG A 48 7.72 32.60 0.39
C ARG A 48 7.86 31.17 0.90
N SER A 49 6.98 30.76 1.80
CA SER A 49 7.00 29.47 2.48
C SER A 49 5.58 28.96 2.70
N ILE A 50 5.40 27.64 2.68
CA ILE A 50 4.12 26.97 2.84
C ILE A 50 4.14 25.95 3.98
N LYS A 51 3.04 25.88 4.74
CA LYS A 51 2.81 24.92 5.82
C LYS A 51 2.04 23.71 5.30
N ILE A 52 2.55 22.50 5.53
CA ILE A 52 2.00 21.28 4.96
C ILE A 52 1.57 20.36 6.13
N PRO A 53 0.28 20.00 6.23
CA PRO A 53 -0.17 19.04 7.23
C PRO A 53 0.22 17.61 6.83
N VAL A 54 1.12 17.00 7.60
CA VAL A 54 1.55 15.60 7.44
C VAL A 54 1.10 14.75 8.62
N LYS A 55 0.78 13.46 8.40
CA LYS A 55 0.43 12.52 9.48
C LYS A 55 1.70 11.91 10.08
N LYS A 56 1.82 11.90 11.42
CA LYS A 56 3.01 11.42 12.17
C LYS A 56 3.43 9.99 11.86
N PHE A 57 2.50 9.11 11.47
CA PHE A 57 2.77 7.69 11.21
C PHE A 57 2.98 7.35 9.72
N SER A 58 2.88 8.34 8.84
CA SER A 58 3.34 8.17 7.47
C SER A 58 4.87 8.27 7.50
N VAL A 59 5.56 7.30 6.90
CA VAL A 59 7.04 7.12 6.83
C VAL A 59 7.81 8.34 6.25
N LEU A 60 7.16 9.48 6.05
CA LEU A 60 7.64 10.68 5.37
C LEU A 60 8.29 11.73 6.28
N THR A 61 8.33 11.54 7.60
CA THR A 61 8.97 12.52 8.52
C THR A 61 10.48 12.36 8.67
N GLU A 62 11.09 11.33 8.07
CA GLU A 62 12.51 10.99 8.28
C GLU A 62 13.49 11.73 7.34
N THR A 63 13.04 12.40 6.27
CA THR A 63 13.99 12.96 5.29
C THR A 63 13.51 14.28 4.70
N HIS A 64 13.72 15.38 5.43
CA HIS A 64 13.63 16.74 4.89
C HIS A 64 15.01 17.42 4.79
N VAL A 65 16.01 16.67 4.30
CA VAL A 65 17.12 17.28 3.56
C VAL A 65 16.89 17.01 2.07
N SER A 66 16.85 18.09 1.31
CA SER A 66 16.61 18.15 -0.14
C SER A 66 17.33 17.05 -0.93
N PRO A 67 16.62 16.20 -1.70
CA PRO A 67 17.19 15.55 -2.86
C PRO A 67 16.88 16.41 -4.08
N LYS A 68 17.85 17.23 -4.49
CA LYS A 68 17.87 17.80 -5.83
C LYS A 68 18.18 16.67 -6.81
N GLY A 69 17.15 16.02 -7.35
CA GLY A 69 17.28 14.96 -8.34
C GLY A 69 15.94 14.57 -8.93
N ARG A 70 15.78 14.78 -10.24
CA ARG A 70 14.59 14.45 -11.04
C ARG A 70 14.04 13.05 -10.75
N PRO A 71 12.71 12.87 -10.60
CA PRO A 71 12.04 11.67 -11.03
C PRO A 71 11.45 11.92 -12.42
N VAL A 72 12.20 11.58 -13.47
CA VAL A 72 11.58 11.28 -14.77
C VAL A 72 11.02 9.87 -14.60
N LEU A 73 9.73 9.78 -14.31
CA LEU A 73 8.98 8.54 -14.45
C LEU A 73 8.03 8.72 -15.63
N TRP A 74 8.39 8.10 -16.75
CA TRP A 74 7.42 7.66 -17.73
C TRP A 74 7.50 6.16 -17.93
N PRO A 75 6.35 5.55 -18.26
CA PRO A 75 6.04 4.17 -17.95
C PRO A 75 6.37 3.27 -19.13
N ALA A 76 7.01 2.15 -18.87
CA ALA A 76 7.16 1.09 -19.85
C ALA A 76 6.73 -0.25 -19.23
N HIS A 77 5.59 -0.72 -19.76
CA HIS A 77 5.29 -2.13 -20.04
C HIS A 77 5.03 -3.11 -18.88
N CYS A 78 3.77 -3.55 -18.84
CA CYS A 78 3.37 -4.89 -18.44
C CYS A 78 4.10 -5.96 -19.27
N SER A 79 4.75 -6.93 -18.62
CA SER A 79 4.41 -8.37 -18.68
C SER A 79 5.40 -9.23 -17.88
N PRO A 80 4.99 -10.44 -17.44
CA PRO A 80 5.74 -11.28 -16.51
C PRO A 80 6.70 -12.22 -17.25
N GLU A 81 7.96 -12.30 -16.82
CA GLU A 81 8.86 -13.38 -17.23
C GLU A 81 9.47 -14.03 -15.99
N VAL A 82 9.18 -15.32 -15.89
CA VAL A 82 9.65 -16.28 -14.90
C VAL A 82 11.15 -16.43 -15.07
N GLN A 83 11.93 -16.32 -13.98
CA GLN A 83 13.17 -17.08 -13.81
C GLN A 83 13.70 -16.99 -12.38
N GLU A 84 13.44 -18.09 -11.68
CA GLU A 84 14.17 -18.64 -10.56
C GLU A 84 15.69 -18.45 -10.70
N THR A 85 16.30 -17.69 -9.79
CA THR A 85 17.64 -18.00 -9.25
C THR A 85 17.79 -17.35 -7.87
N SER A 86 17.97 -18.20 -6.86
CA SER A 86 18.44 -17.83 -5.53
C SER A 86 19.85 -17.23 -5.59
N PRO A 87 20.16 -16.25 -4.71
CA PRO A 87 21.40 -16.36 -3.96
C PRO A 87 21.17 -16.24 -2.46
N SER A 88 21.72 -17.22 -1.76
CA SER A 88 22.01 -17.23 -0.34
C SER A 88 22.80 -15.99 0.07
N ASP A 89 22.20 -15.10 0.87
CA ASP A 89 22.94 -14.12 1.67
C ASP A 89 22.57 -14.26 3.14
N LYS A 90 23.59 -14.68 3.91
CA LYS A 90 23.57 -14.81 5.36
C LYS A 90 23.51 -13.41 5.98
N PHE A 91 22.31 -12.89 6.25
CA PHE A 91 22.12 -11.79 7.18
C PHE A 91 21.27 -12.23 8.36
N SER A 92 21.95 -12.33 9.50
CA SER A 92 21.38 -12.56 10.82
C SER A 92 20.59 -11.32 11.24
N ALA A 93 19.34 -11.22 10.78
CA ALA A 93 18.32 -10.27 11.29
C ALA A 93 16.87 -10.57 10.80
N ASN A 94 16.54 -11.76 10.29
CA ASN A 94 15.26 -11.99 9.60
C ASN A 94 14.20 -12.82 10.35
N GLU A 95 14.43 -13.16 11.62
CA GLU A 95 13.56 -14.13 12.32
C GLU A 95 12.09 -13.68 12.34
N THR A 96 11.82 -12.38 12.43
CA THR A 96 10.44 -11.86 12.50
C THR A 96 9.67 -11.96 11.19
N ALA A 97 10.27 -11.53 10.07
CA ALA A 97 9.58 -11.52 8.78
C ALA A 97 9.49 -12.93 8.16
N GLY A 98 10.56 -13.73 8.30
CA GLY A 98 10.57 -15.10 7.79
C GLY A 98 9.58 -16.01 8.52
N ASN A 99 9.35 -15.80 9.81
CA ASN A 99 8.39 -16.58 10.58
C ASN A 99 6.94 -16.21 10.24
N PHE A 100 6.65 -14.91 10.06
CA PHE A 100 5.32 -14.46 9.62
C PHE A 100 4.95 -15.05 8.25
N LEU A 101 5.85 -15.00 7.28
CA LEU A 101 5.58 -15.54 5.93
C LEU A 101 5.30 -17.05 5.98
N LYS A 102 6.06 -17.81 6.78
CA LYS A 102 5.81 -19.24 6.97
C LYS A 102 4.47 -19.56 7.65
N GLU A 103 4.03 -18.71 8.57
CA GLU A 103 2.74 -18.84 9.24
C GLU A 103 1.58 -18.55 8.28
N VAL A 104 1.70 -17.49 7.48
CA VAL A 104 0.74 -17.16 6.42
C VAL A 104 0.62 -18.30 5.42
N ASP A 105 1.76 -18.83 4.93
CA ASP A 105 1.76 -19.95 3.98
C ASP A 105 1.06 -21.19 4.56
N ARG A 106 1.35 -21.53 5.83
CA ARG A 106 0.71 -22.64 6.54
C ARG A 106 -0.79 -22.45 6.70
N ASP A 107 -1.24 -21.25 7.01
CA ASP A 107 -2.66 -20.95 7.20
C ASP A 107 -3.42 -21.03 5.85
N ILE A 108 -2.79 -20.60 4.74
CA ILE A 108 -3.33 -20.77 3.38
C ILE A 108 -3.52 -22.25 3.05
N GLU A 109 -2.52 -23.09 3.34
CA GLU A 109 -2.61 -24.54 3.12
C GLU A 109 -3.74 -25.18 3.94
N GLN A 110 -3.94 -24.76 5.19
CA GLN A 110 -5.03 -25.25 6.03
C GLN A 110 -6.40 -24.87 5.46
N ILE A 111 -6.57 -23.65 4.96
CA ILE A 111 -7.84 -23.21 4.35
C ILE A 111 -8.18 -24.06 3.12
N VAL A 112 -7.18 -24.31 2.25
CA VAL A 112 -7.37 -25.16 1.07
C VAL A 112 -7.74 -26.58 1.48
N LYS A 113 -7.02 -27.16 2.44
CA LYS A 113 -7.27 -28.52 2.94
C LYS A 113 -8.65 -28.67 3.60
N CYS A 114 -9.08 -27.66 4.36
CA CYS A 114 -10.40 -27.67 4.99
C CYS A 114 -11.54 -27.57 3.95
N ASN A 115 -11.34 -26.84 2.84
CA ASN A 115 -12.33 -26.77 1.77
C ASN A 115 -12.56 -28.13 1.10
N ASP A 116 -11.51 -28.93 0.90
CA ASP A 116 -11.61 -30.26 0.29
C ASP A 116 -12.36 -31.27 1.18
N THR A 117 -12.05 -31.32 2.49
CA THR A 117 -12.76 -32.24 3.41
C THR A 117 -14.27 -31.97 3.53
N LYS A 118 -14.72 -30.72 3.37
CA LYS A 118 -16.16 -30.39 3.34
C LYS A 118 -16.84 -30.85 2.05
N ARG A 119 -16.13 -30.82 0.91
CA ARG A 119 -16.62 -31.32 -0.39
C ARG A 119 -16.73 -32.84 -0.39
N GLU A 120 -15.80 -33.54 0.26
CA GLU A 120 -15.86 -35.00 0.44
C GLU A 120 -17.02 -35.44 1.34
N ASN A 121 -17.30 -34.69 2.41
CA ASN A 121 -18.45 -34.96 3.28
C ASN A 121 -19.80 -34.82 2.56
N LEU A 122 -19.91 -33.85 1.62
CA LEU A 122 -21.09 -33.68 0.78
C LEU A 122 -21.20 -34.71 -0.36
N ASN A 123 -20.07 -35.22 -0.85
CA ASN A 123 -20.02 -36.24 -1.91
C ASN A 123 -20.67 -37.57 -1.47
N GLU A 124 -20.50 -37.95 -0.21
CA GLU A 124 -21.12 -39.16 0.36
C GLU A 124 -22.66 -39.07 0.34
N VAL A 125 -23.20 -37.92 0.76
CA VAL A 125 -24.66 -37.68 0.78
C VAL A 125 -25.24 -37.63 -0.63
N VAL A 126 -24.52 -36.98 -1.57
CA VAL A 126 -24.92 -36.94 -2.99
C VAL A 126 -24.88 -38.33 -3.62
N SER A 127 -23.89 -39.15 -3.29
CA SER A 127 -23.79 -40.54 -3.75
C SER A 127 -24.92 -41.41 -3.19
N ALA A 128 -25.27 -41.25 -1.91
CA ALA A 128 -26.38 -41.97 -1.28
C ALA A 128 -27.75 -41.58 -1.87
N LEU A 129 -27.96 -40.29 -2.15
CA LEU A 129 -29.18 -39.79 -2.80
C LEU A 129 -29.29 -40.25 -4.26
N ALA A 130 -28.19 -40.22 -5.02
CA ALA A 130 -28.15 -40.72 -6.39
C ALA A 130 -28.41 -42.24 -6.46
N ALA A 131 -27.93 -43.01 -5.48
CA ALA A 131 -28.20 -44.45 -5.40
C ALA A 131 -29.68 -44.77 -5.11
N GLN A 132 -30.36 -43.97 -4.29
CA GLN A 132 -31.80 -44.14 -4.04
C GLN A 132 -32.67 -43.83 -5.27
N GLN A 133 -32.19 -42.95 -6.16
CA GLN A 133 -32.94 -42.53 -7.34
C GLN A 133 -32.99 -43.59 -8.45
N ILE A 134 -32.12 -44.61 -8.38
CA ILE A 134 -32.07 -45.74 -9.32
C ILE A 134 -33.04 -46.88 -8.93
N CYS A 135 -33.56 -46.89 -7.69
CA CYS A 135 -34.51 -47.92 -7.24
C CYS A 135 -36.00 -47.60 -7.52
N PHE A 136 -36.30 -46.52 -8.24
CA PHE A 136 -37.67 -46.10 -8.58
C PHE A 136 -38.01 -46.19 -10.08
N GLU A 137 -37.22 -46.89 -10.88
CA GLU A 137 -37.53 -47.23 -12.28
C GLU A 137 -37.83 -48.74 -12.45
#